data_AF-A0A9I9D3L3-F1
#
_entry.id   AF-A0A9I9D3L3-F1
#
_cell.length_a   1.000
_cell.length_b   1.000
_cell.length_c   1.000
_cell.angle_alpha   90.00
_cell.angle_beta   90.00
_cell.angle_gamma   90.00
#
_symmetry.space_group_name_H-M   'P 1'
#
loop_
_entity.id
_entity.type
_entity.pdbx_description
1 polymer ?
#
loop_
_entity_poly.entity_id
_entity_poly.type
_entity_poly.pdbx_seq_one_letter_code
_entity_poly.pdbx_strand_id
1 'polypeptide(L)' 'MASMTAHGPSTPWTVKQNKAFEKALAVYDKDTPERWLNVSKAIGGKTEEEVKRHYQLLVEDVKHIESGEIPFPYRRLT' A
#
# COMPACT_ATOMS: atom_id res chain seq x y z
N MET A 1 -30.02 -4.41 -13.92
CA MET A 1 -29.12 -4.37 -12.76
C MET A 1 -27.73 -4.04 -13.26
N ALA A 2 -27.24 -2.82 -13.04
CA ALA A 2 -25.92 -2.42 -13.51
C ALA A 2 -24.88 -2.93 -12.51
N SER A 3 -24.11 -3.93 -12.94
CA SER A 3 -22.87 -4.33 -12.28
C SER A 3 -21.86 -3.21 -12.47
N MET A 4 -21.86 -2.23 -11.57
CA MET A 4 -20.78 -1.25 -11.50
C MET A 4 -19.56 -1.96 -10.91
N THR A 5 -18.65 -2.39 -11.77
CA THR A 5 -17.27 -2.63 -11.37
C THR A 5 -16.76 -1.35 -10.72
N ALA A 6 -16.68 -1.32 -9.38
CA ALA A 6 -16.36 -0.15 -8.56
C ALA A 6 -14.88 0.27 -8.65
N HIS A 7 -14.30 0.25 -9.84
CA HIS A 7 -12.92 0.68 -10.10
C HIS A 7 -12.97 2.04 -10.79
N GLY A 8 -13.41 3.06 -10.05
CA GLY A 8 -13.04 4.43 -10.38
C GLY A 8 -11.50 4.58 -10.30
N PRO A 9 -10.91 5.59 -10.97
CA PRO A 9 -9.47 5.82 -10.91
C PRO A 9 -9.02 5.94 -9.45
N SER A 10 -8.07 5.10 -9.03
CA SER A 10 -7.54 5.14 -7.67
C SER A 10 -6.94 6.51 -7.40
N THR A 11 -7.37 7.16 -6.33
CA THR A 11 -6.76 8.44 -5.95
C THR A 11 -5.29 8.22 -5.60
N PRO A 12 -4.37 9.17 -5.90
CA PRO A 12 -2.99 9.05 -5.46
C PRO A 12 -2.87 8.88 -3.94
N TRP A 13 -1.81 8.22 -3.47
CA TRP A 13 -1.52 8.11 -2.03
C TRP A 13 -0.89 9.40 -1.52
N THR A 14 -1.52 10.02 -0.53
CA THR A 14 -0.92 11.16 0.17
C THR A 14 0.11 10.68 1.19
N VAL A 15 1.05 11.56 1.56
CA VAL A 15 2.03 11.28 2.62
C VAL A 15 1.35 10.90 3.93
N LYS A 16 0.23 11.55 4.27
CA LYS A 16 -0.55 11.24 5.48
C LYS A 16 -1.14 9.83 5.42
N GLN A 17 -1.70 9.43 4.28
CA GLN A 17 -2.23 8.08 4.09
C GLN A 17 -1.13 7.02 4.13
N ASN A 18 0.02 7.27 3.51
CA ASN A 18 1.14 6.34 3.55
C ASN A 18 1.67 6.13 4.99
N LYS A 19 1.80 7.22 5.76
CA LYS A 19 2.16 7.13 7.19
C LYS A 19 1.11 6.37 8.01
N ALA A 20 -0.17 6.56 7.72
CA ALA A 20 -1.25 5.81 8.39
C ALA A 20 -1.20 4.32 8.02
N PHE A 21 -0.89 4.00 6.77
CA PHE A 21 -0.71 2.64 6.28
C PHE A 21 0.45 1.93 6.98
N GLU A 22 1.63 2.53 7.06
CA GLU A 22 2.79 1.96 7.77
C GLU A 22 2.46 1.69 9.25
N LYS A 23 1.81 2.63 9.93
CA LYS A 23 1.35 2.43 11.32
C LYS A 23 0.35 1.30 11.44
N ALA A 24 -0.61 1.22 10.52
CA ALA A 24 -1.61 0.16 10.51
C ALA A 24 -0.99 -1.22 10.27
N LEU A 25 0.03 -1.34 9.41
CA LEU A 25 0.75 -2.60 9.21
C LEU A 25 1.50 -3.09 10.46
N ALA A 26 1.92 -2.16 11.32
CA ALA A 26 2.54 -2.49 12.60
C ALA A 26 1.54 -2.98 13.66
N VAL A 27 0.27 -2.55 13.56
CA VAL A 27 -0.81 -2.99 14.46
C VAL A 27 -1.45 -4.29 13.97
N TYR A 28 -1.69 -4.41 12.66
CA TYR A 28 -2.33 -5.55 12.03
C TYR A 28 -1.28 -6.37 11.29
N ASP A 29 -0.75 -7.37 11.98
CA ASP A 29 0.25 -8.30 11.44
C ASP A 29 -0.35 -9.24 10.38
N LYS A 30 0.47 -10.19 9.91
CA LYS A 30 0.09 -11.15 8.86
C LYS A 30 -0.97 -12.16 9.28
N ASP A 31 -1.12 -12.42 10.58
CA ASP A 31 -2.02 -13.44 11.13
C ASP A 31 -3.36 -12.82 11.57
N THR A 32 -3.45 -11.49 11.55
CA THR A 32 -4.67 -10.73 11.82
C THR A 32 -5.80 -11.09 10.83
N PRO A 33 -6.96 -11.58 11.31
CA PRO A 33 -8.13 -11.79 10.48
C PRO A 33 -8.58 -10.49 9.82
N GLU A 34 -9.01 -10.56 8.56
CA GLU A 34 -9.48 -9.39 7.79
C GLU A 34 -8.46 -8.22 7.79
N ARG A 35 -7.16 -8.54 7.85
CA ARG A 35 -6.06 -7.57 7.93
C ARG A 35 -6.27 -6.34 7.03
N TRP A 36 -6.58 -6.56 5.76
CA TRP A 36 -6.69 -5.50 4.77
C TRP A 36 -7.91 -4.60 4.97
N LEU A 37 -9.03 -5.16 5.43
CA LEU A 37 -10.21 -4.40 5.85
C LEU A 37 -9.87 -3.49 7.03
N ASN A 38 -9.17 -4.03 8.03
CA ASN A 38 -8.76 -3.26 9.22
C ASN A 38 -7.77 -2.14 8.88
N VAL A 39 -6.81 -2.41 8.00
CA VAL A 39 -5.87 -1.40 7.50
C VAL A 39 -6.60 -0.31 6.69
N SER A 40 -7.49 -0.69 5.78
CA SER A 40 -8.31 0.26 5.00
C SER A 40 -9.13 1.18 5.91
N LYS A 41 -9.79 0.63 6.93
CA LYS A 41 -10.53 1.38 7.95
C LYS A 41 -9.63 2.36 8.72
N ALA A 42 -8.40 1.95 9.06
CA ALA A 42 -7.47 2.79 9.81
C ALA A 42 -6.90 3.97 9.00
N ILE A 43 -6.75 3.80 7.68
CA ILE A 43 -6.25 4.86 6.79
C ILE A 43 -7.36 5.85 6.45
N GLY A 44 -8.55 5.35 6.13
CA GLY A 44 -9.67 6.11 5.58
C GLY A 44 -9.44 6.54 4.13
N GLY A 45 -10.48 6.41 3.30
CA GLY A 45 -10.45 6.87 1.90
C GLY A 45 -9.58 6.04 0.96
N LYS A 46 -9.23 4.80 1.34
CA LYS A 46 -8.65 3.77 0.48
C LYS A 46 -9.41 2.46 0.67
N THR A 47 -9.70 1.73 -0.42
CA THR A 47 -10.36 0.42 -0.34
C THR A 47 -9.39 -0.69 0.07
N GLU A 48 -9.91 -1.86 0.43
CA GLU A 48 -9.07 -3.03 0.69
C GLU A 48 -8.16 -3.40 -0.48
N GLU A 49 -8.68 -3.32 -1.71
CA GLU A 49 -7.96 -3.65 -2.93
C GLU A 49 -6.83 -2.66 -3.18
N GLU A 50 -7.06 -1.36 -2.94
CA GLU A 50 -6.03 -0.33 -3.04
C GLU A 50 -4.92 -0.55 -1.99
N VAL A 51 -5.29 -0.91 -0.77
CA VAL A 51 -4.33 -1.24 0.29
C VAL A 51 -3.51 -2.49 -0.05
N LYS A 52 -4.15 -3.56 -0.54
CA LYS A 52 -3.46 -4.80 -0.96
C LYS A 52 -2.45 -4.52 -2.08
N ARG A 53 -2.85 -3.75 -3.11
CA ARG A 53 -1.96 -3.34 -4.20
C ARG A 53 -0.78 -2.51 -3.69
N HIS A 54 -1.03 -1.54 -2.83
CA HIS A 54 0.02 -0.69 -2.26
C HIS A 54 1.03 -1.50 -1.43
N TYR A 55 0.55 -2.49 -0.68
CA TYR A 55 1.42 -3.42 0.05
C TYR A 55 2.27 -4.29 -0.88
N GLN A 56 1.72 -4.78 -1.99
CA GLN A 56 2.48 -5.57 -2.97
C GLN A 56 3.63 -4.76 -3.57
N LEU A 57 3.38 -3.50 -3.93
CA LEU A 57 4.42 -2.59 -4.41
C LEU A 57 5.51 -2.35 -3.36
N LEU A 58 5.13 -2.14 -2.09
CA LEU A 58 6.10 -2.01 -1.01
C LEU A 58 6.99 -3.27 -0.86
N VAL A 59 6.40 -4.46 -0.95
CA VAL A 59 7.16 -5.73 -0.90
C VAL A 59 8.10 -5.85 -2.09
N GLU A 60 7.65 -5.47 -3.28
CA GLU A 60 8.47 -5.46 -4.48
C GLU A 60 9.63 -4.46 -4.38
N ASP A 61 9.37 -3.25 -3.91
CA ASP A 61 10.41 -2.24 -3.67
C ASP A 61 11.47 -2.80 -2.72
N VAL A 62 11.08 -3.33 -1.55
CA VAL A 62 11.99 -3.92 -0.56
C VAL A 62 12.85 -5.03 -1.19
N LYS A 63 12.25 -5.92 -1.99
CA LYS A 63 13.00 -6.97 -2.70
C LYS A 63 14.05 -6.40 -3.63
N HIS A 64 13.74 -5.34 -4.38
CA HIS A 64 14.70 -4.67 -5.26
C HIS A 64 15.83 -3.98 -4.48
N ILE A 65 15.55 -3.45 -3.28
CA ILE A 65 16.61 -2.91 -2.40
C ILE A 65 17.53 -4.05 -1.94
N GLU A 66 16.94 -5.15 -1.48
CA GLU A 66 17.67 -6.30 -0.92
C GLU A 66 18.45 -7.09 -1.97
N SER A 67 17.96 -7.16 -3.22
CA SER A 67 18.65 -7.80 -4.35
C SER A 67 19.83 -6.99 -4.87
N GLY A 68 19.99 -5.73 -4.43
CA GLY A 68 21.02 -4.82 -4.94
C GLY A 68 20.76 -4.32 -6.36
N GLU A 69 19.54 -4.52 -6.89
CA GLU A 69 19.12 -4.05 -8.21
C GLU A 69 18.89 -2.54 -8.24
N ILE A 70 18.83 -1.89 -7.08
CA ILE A 70 18.80 -0.42 -6.99
C ILE A 70 20.23 0.14 -6.79
N PRO A 71 20.80 0.81 -7.81
CA PRO A 71 22.14 1.39 -7.69
C PRO A 71 22.15 2.51 -6.64
N PHE A 72 23.00 2.36 -5.63
CA PHE A 72 23.30 3.42 -4.67
C PHE A 72 24.29 4.44 -5.28
N PRO A 73 24.14 5.74 -4.97
CA PRO A 73 23.12 6.34 -4.12
C PRO A 73 21.76 6.46 -4.85
N TYR A 74 20.66 6.38 -4.10
CA TYR A 74 19.28 6.68 -4.56
C TYR A 74 19.22 8.11 -5.11
N ARG A 75 19.67 8.32 -6.35
CA ARG A 75 19.68 9.62 -7.01
C ARG A 75 18.42 9.70 -7.84
N ARG A 76 17.54 10.64 -7.51
CA ARG A 76 16.57 11.14 -8.51
C ARG A 76 17.39 11.64 -9.69
N LEU A 77 17.31 10.94 -10.82
CA LEU A 77 17.67 11.54 -12.09
C LEU A 77 16.67 12.69 -12.29
N THR A 78 17.20 13.91 -12.16
CA THR A 78 16.49 15.18 -12.38
C THR A 78 16.06 15.29 -13.82
#